data_AF-A0A7L6B492-F1
#
_entry.id   AF-A0A7L6B492-F1
#
_cell.length_a   1.000
_cell.length_b   1.000
_cell.length_c   1.000
_cell.angle_alpha   90.00
_cell.angle_beta   90.00
_cell.angle_gamma   90.00
#
_symmetry.space_group_name_H-M   'P 1'
#
loop_
_entity.id
_entity.type
_entity.pdbx_description
1 polymer ?
#
loop_
_entity_poly.entity_id
_entity_poly.type
_entity_poly.pdbx_seq_one_letter_code
_entity_poly.pdbx_strand_id
1 'polypeptide(L)'
;MLLSRHRLSIALLAIPLAALLLLVGGLRLTPADAASTQANADGWSRIEAESYQASGGALQVCSGVLCYVGAGAWVQYNGVDLHTGTNAIQLNVANGGGNTGIQVWVGGVNTGTLTVGGTGGWNTYQSRSLTLPTQSGLKDVKLVFVNGNVNVDWLQFSGTPTTPSPSPTTSTPNPTPTPTPTAPSGKYRIVISSDFPTLDGANSDPDDVQSMVRFLMYTNEFDVEGLIASAATYANIARKANILAAIDKYDQVDENLRKHDPAYPSPAYLRSVTFQGRDGTWGKSTANNIGAGKDSEASDAIIRIVDKPDPRPVWFSIWGDNSQVAQAIWKVQNTRSSADFNKFIAKMRIFAIAHQDDTIDWMKQNFPSLFIIHSNNTYFGMFCNSGDTSICNLSWLDANIRNNHGPLGATYPPKGCCVTGVQEGDSPGFLHLLSANRRLNNPEDPTQPSWGGQYRRDGSTNHWVDGPGGGTISQWRSQFQSSFAQRADWNVS
;
A
#
# COMPACT_ATOMS: atom_id res chain seq x y z
N MET A 1 3.80 -50.32 44.13
CA MET A 1 2.36 -49.97 44.26
C MET A 1 2.27 -48.86 45.30
N LEU A 2 1.40 -47.87 45.05
CA LEU A 2 1.02 -46.71 45.87
C LEU A 2 1.90 -45.44 45.81
N LEU A 3 1.26 -44.43 45.20
CA LEU A 3 1.44 -42.99 45.41
C LEU A 3 1.25 -42.61 46.88
N SER A 4 1.86 -41.49 47.28
CA SER A 4 1.30 -40.62 48.32
C SER A 4 1.75 -39.18 48.13
N ARG A 5 0.76 -38.29 47.92
CA ARG A 5 0.85 -36.84 48.07
C ARG A 5 0.51 -36.50 49.52
N HIS A 6 1.17 -35.49 50.12
CA HIS A 6 0.58 -34.18 50.51
C HIS A 6 1.24 -33.47 51.71
N ARG A 7 1.31 -32.12 51.56
CA ARG A 7 1.20 -31.04 52.58
C ARG A 7 2.48 -30.74 53.42
N LEU A 8 2.81 -29.52 53.85
CA LEU A 8 2.00 -28.36 54.28
C LEU A 8 2.87 -27.05 54.35
N SER A 9 2.33 -25.93 53.83
CA SER A 9 2.24 -24.54 54.34
C SER A 9 3.31 -23.80 55.21
N ILE A 10 3.63 -22.57 54.74
CA ILE A 10 3.65 -21.24 55.43
C ILE A 10 4.80 -20.88 56.41
N ALA A 11 5.56 -19.82 56.09
CA ALA A 11 5.67 -18.57 56.90
C ALA A 11 6.64 -17.54 56.27
N LEU A 12 6.16 -16.30 56.08
CA LEU A 12 6.94 -15.09 55.79
C LEU A 12 7.77 -14.67 57.01
N LEU A 13 8.97 -14.14 56.82
CA LEU A 13 9.54 -13.11 57.70
C LEU A 13 10.58 -12.25 56.95
N ALA A 14 10.39 -10.94 57.01
CA ALA A 14 11.25 -9.91 56.42
C ALA A 14 12.26 -9.38 57.45
N ILE A 15 13.49 -9.05 57.04
CA ILE A 15 14.52 -8.31 57.81
C ILE A 15 15.39 -7.47 56.82
N PRO A 16 15.92 -6.28 57.21
CA PRO A 16 15.83 -5.07 56.41
C PRO A 16 17.15 -4.43 55.91
N LEU A 17 16.89 -3.39 55.11
CA LEU A 17 17.66 -2.26 54.57
C LEU A 17 18.83 -1.69 55.41
N ALA A 18 19.94 -1.34 54.74
CA ALA A 18 20.63 -0.05 54.96
C ALA A 18 21.69 0.30 53.87
N ALA A 19 21.62 1.57 53.46
CA ALA A 19 22.66 2.45 52.90
C ALA A 19 23.10 2.28 51.42
N LEU A 20 23.25 3.33 50.60
CA LEU A 20 23.04 4.78 50.68
C LEU A 20 23.42 5.35 49.30
N LEU A 21 22.60 6.19 48.65
CA LEU A 21 22.96 7.55 48.23
C LEU A 21 21.81 8.23 47.48
N LEU A 22 21.50 9.44 47.95
CA LEU A 22 20.52 10.38 47.39
C LEU A 22 21.00 10.95 46.04
N LEU A 23 20.04 11.21 45.14
CA LEU A 23 19.95 12.53 44.52
C LEU A 23 18.48 12.94 44.34
N VAL A 24 18.15 14.07 44.96
CA VAL A 24 16.89 14.80 44.87
C VAL A 24 16.83 15.48 43.50
N GLY A 25 15.69 15.41 42.80
CA GLY A 25 15.50 16.24 41.60
C GLY A 25 14.32 15.86 40.72
N GLY A 26 13.13 16.31 41.10
CA GLY A 26 12.05 16.59 40.14
C GLY A 26 10.99 15.51 39.98
N LEU A 27 9.93 15.61 40.78
CA LEU A 27 8.58 15.34 40.27
C LEU A 27 8.40 16.25 39.03
N ARG A 28 8.47 15.67 37.84
CA ARG A 28 7.80 16.25 36.68
C ARG A 28 6.46 15.56 36.57
N LEU A 29 5.41 16.29 36.94
CA LEU A 29 4.12 16.13 36.27
C LEU A 29 4.42 16.29 34.78
N THR A 30 4.46 15.19 34.04
CA THR A 30 4.46 15.28 32.58
C THR A 30 3.13 15.90 32.20
N PRO A 31 3.11 16.97 31.39
CA PRO A 31 1.85 17.50 30.90
C PRO A 31 1.08 16.38 30.19
N ALA A 32 -0.23 16.34 30.43
CA ALA A 32 -1.15 15.75 29.48
C ALA A 32 -0.87 16.32 28.07
N ASP A 33 -1.04 15.46 27.07
CA ASP A 33 -1.12 15.77 25.65
C ASP A 33 0.15 16.26 24.96
N ALA A 34 1.06 15.32 24.66
CA ALA A 34 1.68 15.34 23.35
C ALA A 34 0.66 14.76 22.36
N ALA A 35 -0.20 15.61 21.80
CA ALA A 35 -1.15 15.22 20.77
C ALA A 35 -0.41 14.54 19.61
N SER A 36 -0.82 13.33 19.26
CA SER A 36 -0.31 12.61 18.09
C SER A 36 -0.47 13.51 16.86
N THR A 37 0.61 13.73 16.12
CA THR A 37 0.57 14.46 14.84
C THR A 37 0.05 13.60 13.68
N GLN A 38 -0.41 12.39 13.98
CA GLN A 38 -1.03 11.45 13.05
C GLN A 38 -2.54 11.40 13.32
N ALA A 39 -3.34 11.50 12.26
CA ALA A 39 -4.79 11.34 12.37
C ALA A 39 -5.13 9.89 12.72
N ASN A 40 -6.04 9.64 13.66
CA ASN A 40 -6.57 8.29 13.88
C ASN A 40 -7.71 7.96 12.91
N ALA A 41 -8.33 8.97 12.30
CA ALA A 41 -9.36 8.81 11.27
C ALA A 41 -9.36 10.02 10.32
N ASP A 42 -9.66 9.78 9.04
CA ASP A 42 -9.94 10.85 8.09
C ASP A 42 -11.41 11.28 8.24
N GLY A 43 -11.63 12.54 8.59
CA GLY A 43 -12.96 13.11 8.76
C GLY A 43 -13.79 13.11 7.49
N TRP A 44 -13.19 13.17 6.29
CA TRP A 44 -13.94 13.16 5.02
C TRP A 44 -14.27 11.75 4.53
N SER A 45 -13.78 10.73 5.21
CA SER A 45 -14.12 9.33 4.99
C SER A 45 -15.25 8.88 5.94
N ARG A 46 -15.93 7.77 5.62
CA ARG A 46 -16.88 7.13 6.54
C ARG A 46 -16.12 6.64 7.76
N ILE A 47 -16.55 7.07 8.94
CA ILE A 47 -16.05 6.62 10.23
C ILE A 47 -17.18 5.81 10.88
N GLU A 48 -16.94 4.54 11.20
CA GLU A 48 -17.93 3.70 11.89
C GLU A 48 -18.16 4.23 13.31
N ALA A 49 -19.42 4.32 13.74
CA ALA A 49 -19.75 4.99 14.99
C ALA A 49 -19.26 4.22 16.23
N GLU A 50 -19.07 2.91 16.12
CA GLU A 50 -18.49 2.05 17.14
C GLU A 50 -16.95 2.08 17.19
N SER A 51 -16.30 2.77 16.25
CA SER A 51 -14.83 2.91 16.20
C SER A 51 -14.26 3.99 17.15
N TYR A 52 -15.02 4.38 18.17
CA TYR A 52 -14.63 5.41 19.13
C TYR A 52 -13.46 4.97 20.03
N GLN A 53 -12.61 5.92 20.46
CA GLN A 53 -11.48 5.66 21.36
C GLN A 53 -11.84 5.84 22.84
N ALA A 54 -12.89 6.60 23.13
CA ALA A 54 -13.41 6.75 24.48
C ALA A 54 -14.94 6.94 24.47
N SER A 55 -15.61 6.51 25.53
CA SER A 55 -17.04 6.71 25.71
C SER A 55 -17.41 6.90 27.18
N GLY A 56 -18.64 7.36 27.42
CA GLY A 56 -19.20 7.47 28.76
C GLY A 56 -20.73 7.52 28.75
N GLY A 57 -21.34 7.21 29.89
CA GLY A 57 -22.79 7.04 30.00
C GLY A 57 -23.28 5.68 29.49
N ALA A 58 -24.59 5.52 29.35
CA ALA A 58 -25.21 4.27 28.90
C ALA A 58 -25.26 4.21 27.37
N LEU A 59 -24.53 3.28 26.76
CA LEU A 59 -24.62 2.92 25.34
C LEU A 59 -24.06 1.51 25.14
N GLN A 60 -24.36 0.89 24.00
CA GLN A 60 -23.83 -0.42 23.60
C GLN A 60 -23.45 -0.40 22.11
N VAL A 61 -22.73 -1.44 21.68
CA VAL A 61 -22.51 -1.75 20.26
C VAL A 61 -23.38 -2.95 19.90
N CYS A 62 -24.33 -2.77 18.98
CA CYS A 62 -25.21 -3.84 18.49
C CYS A 62 -24.96 -4.04 17.01
N SER A 63 -24.39 -5.19 16.63
CA SER A 63 -24.18 -5.54 15.21
C SER A 63 -23.47 -4.44 14.40
N GLY A 64 -22.46 -3.79 14.99
CA GLY A 64 -21.69 -2.73 14.32
C GLY A 64 -22.36 -1.36 14.31
N VAL A 65 -23.28 -1.08 15.23
CA VAL A 65 -23.82 0.29 15.41
C VAL A 65 -23.83 0.67 16.88
N LEU A 66 -23.83 1.97 17.18
CA LEU A 66 -24.19 2.44 18.52
C LEU A 66 -25.69 2.21 18.75
N CYS A 67 -26.04 1.56 19.85
CA CYS A 67 -27.41 1.22 20.22
C CYS A 67 -27.65 1.39 21.72
N TYR A 68 -28.90 1.32 22.15
CA TYR A 68 -29.30 1.52 23.55
C TYR A 68 -28.70 2.80 24.18
N VAL A 69 -28.61 3.85 23.36
CA VAL A 69 -27.96 5.11 23.74
C VAL A 69 -28.86 5.87 24.71
N GLY A 70 -28.38 6.07 25.93
CA GLY A 70 -29.03 6.82 26.99
C GLY A 70 -28.78 8.33 26.92
N ALA A 71 -29.59 9.10 27.63
CA ALA A 71 -29.41 10.54 27.75
C ALA A 71 -28.07 10.88 28.45
N GLY A 72 -27.33 11.85 27.90
CA GLY A 72 -26.01 12.26 28.37
C GLY A 72 -24.86 11.32 28.02
N ALA A 73 -25.14 10.20 27.33
CA ALA A 73 -24.08 9.32 26.84
C ALA A 73 -23.22 10.03 25.78
N TRP A 74 -21.99 9.59 25.60
CA TRP A 74 -21.08 10.19 24.61
C TRP A 74 -20.05 9.20 24.11
N VAL A 75 -19.54 9.48 22.91
CA VAL A 75 -18.39 8.80 22.28
C VAL A 75 -17.40 9.85 21.75
N GLN A 76 -16.11 9.55 21.80
CA GLN A 76 -15.03 10.42 21.33
C GLN A 76 -14.12 9.67 20.35
N TYR A 77 -13.86 10.34 19.23
CA TYR A 77 -12.93 9.96 18.19
C TYR A 77 -11.71 10.88 18.31
N ASN A 78 -10.56 10.33 18.63
CA ASN A 78 -9.36 11.15 18.86
C ASN A 78 -8.68 11.46 17.53
N GLY A 79 -8.13 12.65 17.34
CA GLY A 79 -7.28 12.99 16.20
C GLY A 79 -7.94 12.75 14.83
N VAL A 80 -9.18 13.19 14.63
CA VAL A 80 -9.85 13.16 13.32
C VAL A 80 -9.29 14.28 12.45
N ASP A 81 -8.84 13.98 11.23
CA ASP A 81 -8.44 15.02 10.28
C ASP A 81 -9.68 15.65 9.65
N LEU A 82 -9.98 16.88 10.04
CA LEU A 82 -11.11 17.60 9.48
C LEU A 82 -10.77 18.30 8.17
N HIS A 83 -9.55 18.30 7.65
CA HIS A 83 -9.16 19.04 6.45
C HIS A 83 -9.46 20.55 6.51
N THR A 84 -8.76 21.35 5.70
CA THR A 84 -9.08 22.79 5.65
C THR A 84 -10.42 23.00 4.96
N GLY A 85 -11.35 23.66 5.65
CA GLY A 85 -12.63 24.06 5.05
C GLY A 85 -13.82 23.15 5.37
N THR A 86 -13.65 22.16 6.27
CA THR A 86 -14.80 21.39 6.78
C THR A 86 -15.84 22.29 7.40
N ASN A 87 -17.09 22.17 6.96
CA ASN A 87 -18.19 22.98 7.46
C ASN A 87 -19.49 22.19 7.61
N ALA A 88 -19.44 20.86 7.49
CA ALA A 88 -20.58 20.00 7.72
C ALA A 88 -20.17 18.62 8.25
N ILE A 89 -21.08 17.99 8.99
CA ILE A 89 -21.04 16.58 9.37
C ILE A 89 -22.36 15.92 8.98
N GLN A 90 -22.28 14.70 8.51
CA GLN A 90 -23.40 13.81 8.30
C GLN A 90 -23.30 12.62 9.24
N LEU A 91 -24.42 12.27 9.88
CA LEU A 91 -24.58 11.09 10.73
C LEU A 91 -25.64 10.20 10.12
N ASN A 92 -25.37 8.89 10.05
CA ASN A 92 -26.38 7.90 9.69
C ASN A 92 -27.02 7.33 10.94
N VAL A 93 -28.31 7.63 11.13
CA VAL A 93 -29.00 7.45 12.40
C VAL A 93 -30.34 6.75 12.22
N ALA A 94 -30.75 5.97 13.22
CA ALA A 94 -32.09 5.42 13.33
C ALA A 94 -32.73 5.81 14.68
N ASN A 95 -33.98 6.23 14.66
CA ASN A 95 -34.74 6.63 15.84
C ASN A 95 -36.17 6.07 15.73
N GLY A 96 -36.54 5.21 16.69
CA GLY A 96 -37.85 4.55 16.72
C GLY A 96 -39.02 5.45 17.14
N GLY A 97 -38.78 6.68 17.63
CA GLY A 97 -39.83 7.65 17.95
C GLY A 97 -39.38 8.83 18.83
N GLY A 98 -40.08 9.96 18.74
CA GLY A 98 -39.76 11.19 19.47
C GLY A 98 -38.60 11.99 18.85
N ASN A 99 -38.24 13.11 19.49
CA ASN A 99 -37.13 13.97 19.07
C ASN A 99 -35.96 13.84 20.04
N THR A 100 -34.75 13.70 19.51
CA THR A 100 -33.51 13.73 20.26
C THR A 100 -32.50 14.67 19.61
N GLY A 101 -31.36 14.89 20.28
CA GLY A 101 -30.29 15.76 19.82
C GLY A 101 -28.94 15.07 19.96
N ILE A 102 -28.07 15.27 18.99
CA ILE A 102 -26.66 14.86 19.03
C ILE A 102 -25.82 16.12 18.96
N GLN A 103 -25.16 16.49 20.05
CA GLN A 103 -24.19 17.57 20.05
C GLN A 103 -22.89 17.08 19.41
N VAL A 104 -22.32 17.90 18.53
CA VAL A 104 -21.03 17.63 17.89
C VAL A 104 -20.01 18.58 18.49
N TRP A 105 -19.02 18.02 19.18
CA TRP A 105 -17.92 18.75 19.77
C TRP A 105 -16.66 18.51 18.96
N VAL A 106 -15.94 19.57 18.61
CA VAL A 106 -14.70 19.51 17.83
C VAL A 106 -13.60 20.26 18.59
N GLY A 107 -12.48 19.60 18.85
CA GLY A 107 -11.36 20.19 19.60
C GLY A 107 -11.75 20.71 20.99
N GLY A 108 -12.73 20.07 21.64
CA GLY A 108 -13.23 20.46 22.95
C GLY A 108 -14.31 21.56 22.97
N VAL A 109 -14.77 22.04 21.80
CA VAL A 109 -15.81 23.08 21.69
C VAL A 109 -17.09 22.51 21.08
N ASN A 110 -18.26 22.81 21.66
CA ASN A 110 -19.56 22.45 21.06
C ASN A 110 -19.80 23.27 19.79
N THR A 111 -19.85 22.59 18.64
CA THR A 111 -19.99 23.22 17.32
C THR A 111 -21.43 23.26 16.81
N GLY A 112 -22.34 22.53 17.46
CA GLY A 112 -23.75 22.51 17.10
C GLY A 112 -24.48 21.27 17.62
N THR A 113 -25.80 21.26 17.48
CA THR A 113 -26.65 20.11 17.83
C THR A 113 -27.47 19.68 16.62
N LEU A 114 -27.31 18.43 16.20
CA LEU A 114 -28.16 17.80 15.19
C LEU A 114 -29.43 17.29 15.86
N THR A 115 -30.57 17.85 15.47
CA THR A 115 -31.89 17.32 15.89
C THR A 115 -32.25 16.10 15.06
N VAL A 116 -32.61 15.00 15.71
CA VAL A 116 -33.00 13.73 15.08
C VAL A 116 -34.44 13.38 15.50
N GLY A 117 -35.37 13.44 14.56
CA GLY A 117 -36.74 12.93 14.73
C GLY A 117 -36.84 11.44 14.39
N GLY A 118 -38.06 10.89 14.44
CA GLY A 118 -38.31 9.49 14.08
C GLY A 118 -37.92 9.18 12.63
N THR A 119 -37.20 8.07 12.42
CA THR A 119 -36.73 7.63 11.10
C THR A 119 -37.58 6.49 10.51
N GLY A 120 -38.62 6.07 11.24
CA GLY A 120 -39.52 4.97 10.84
C GLY A 120 -39.23 3.63 11.54
N GLY A 121 -38.24 3.57 12.43
CA GLY A 121 -37.95 2.39 13.25
C GLY A 121 -36.50 2.32 13.73
N TRP A 122 -36.21 1.44 14.69
CA TRP A 122 -34.87 1.26 15.29
C TRP A 122 -33.79 0.74 14.33
N ASN A 123 -34.22 0.17 13.19
CA ASN A 123 -33.33 -0.34 12.15
C ASN A 123 -33.54 0.37 10.80
N THR A 124 -34.27 1.49 10.80
CA THR A 124 -34.51 2.30 9.60
C THR A 124 -33.59 3.50 9.63
N TYR A 125 -32.42 3.36 9.02
CA TYR A 125 -31.38 4.37 9.06
C TYR A 125 -31.58 5.46 8.00
N GLN A 126 -31.33 6.71 8.41
CA GLN A 126 -31.37 7.87 7.54
C GLN A 126 -30.15 8.75 7.81
N SER A 127 -29.53 9.25 6.74
CA SER A 127 -28.45 10.22 6.85
C SER A 127 -29.02 11.61 7.17
N ARG A 128 -28.48 12.25 8.20
CA ARG A 128 -28.86 13.58 8.68
C ARG A 128 -27.62 14.46 8.78
N SER A 129 -27.70 15.69 8.31
CA SER A 129 -26.55 16.60 8.24
C SER A 129 -26.70 17.79 9.18
N LEU A 130 -25.59 18.20 9.77
CA LEU A 130 -25.44 19.40 10.58
C LEU A 130 -24.37 20.30 9.96
N THR A 131 -24.70 21.55 9.71
CA THR A 131 -23.71 22.58 9.34
C THR A 131 -22.91 23.00 10.56
N LEU A 132 -21.59 23.14 10.40
CA LEU A 132 -20.64 23.50 11.44
C LEU A 132 -19.96 24.83 11.09
N PRO A 133 -19.47 25.60 12.07
CA PRO A 133 -18.42 26.59 11.82
C PRO A 133 -17.23 25.93 11.13
N THR A 134 -16.55 26.64 10.23
CA THR A 134 -15.45 26.07 9.46
C THR A 134 -14.34 25.52 10.38
N GLN A 135 -13.97 24.26 10.17
CA GLN A 135 -12.94 23.53 10.89
C GLN A 135 -11.71 23.30 10.00
N SER A 136 -10.58 23.01 10.65
CA SER A 136 -9.35 22.60 9.98
C SER A 136 -8.43 21.77 10.87
N GLY A 137 -7.66 20.91 10.21
CA GLY A 137 -6.61 20.09 10.82
C GLY A 137 -7.14 18.99 11.74
N LEU A 138 -6.19 18.38 12.47
CA LEU A 138 -6.48 17.30 13.42
C LEU A 138 -7.25 17.82 14.64
N LYS A 139 -8.39 17.22 14.92
CA LYS A 139 -9.24 17.54 16.07
C LYS A 139 -9.82 16.28 16.68
N ASP A 140 -9.91 16.25 18.01
CA ASP A 140 -10.79 15.29 18.66
C ASP A 140 -12.24 15.66 18.38
N VAL A 141 -13.04 14.66 18.00
CA VAL A 141 -14.48 14.80 17.74
C VAL A 141 -15.23 14.02 18.80
N LYS A 142 -16.21 14.65 19.45
CA LYS A 142 -17.08 13.98 20.43
C LYS A 142 -18.54 14.17 20.08
N LEU A 143 -19.29 13.08 20.08
CA LEU A 143 -20.74 13.09 19.97
C LEU A 143 -21.32 12.95 21.37
N VAL A 144 -22.18 13.90 21.79
CA VAL A 144 -22.91 13.84 23.06
C VAL A 144 -24.40 13.73 22.79
N PHE A 145 -25.01 12.67 23.29
CA PHE A 145 -26.41 12.34 23.03
C PHE A 145 -27.29 13.00 24.08
N VAL A 146 -28.02 14.05 23.70
CA VAL A 146 -28.76 14.92 24.64
C VAL A 146 -29.86 14.13 25.35
N ASN A 147 -30.78 13.53 24.59
CA ASN A 147 -31.90 12.76 25.13
C ASN A 147 -31.72 11.23 24.91
N GLY A 148 -30.61 10.79 24.31
CA GLY A 148 -30.40 9.40 23.91
C GLY A 148 -31.36 8.96 22.80
N ASN A 149 -31.84 7.71 22.86
CA ASN A 149 -32.92 7.18 22.03
C ASN A 149 -32.64 7.26 20.51
N VAL A 150 -31.40 6.97 20.13
CA VAL A 150 -30.92 6.99 18.74
C VAL A 150 -29.89 5.88 18.56
N ASN A 151 -29.94 5.20 17.42
CA ASN A 151 -28.85 4.35 16.95
C ASN A 151 -28.02 5.14 15.94
N VAL A 152 -26.70 4.94 15.93
CA VAL A 152 -25.78 5.61 15.00
C VAL A 152 -24.91 4.56 14.34
N ASP A 153 -24.93 4.51 13.01
CA ASP A 153 -24.12 3.59 12.21
C ASP A 153 -22.75 4.20 11.89
N TRP A 154 -22.74 5.41 11.33
CA TRP A 154 -21.48 6.09 10.98
C TRP A 154 -21.60 7.61 10.99
N LEU A 155 -20.44 8.26 10.95
CA LEU A 155 -20.26 9.69 10.76
C LEU A 155 -19.29 10.00 9.61
N GLN A 156 -19.51 11.13 8.93
CA GLN A 156 -18.63 11.64 7.87
C GLN A 156 -18.71 13.17 7.82
N PHE A 157 -17.58 13.85 7.81
CA PHE A 157 -17.47 15.30 7.60
C PHE A 157 -17.36 15.64 6.13
N SER A 158 -17.68 16.89 5.80
CA SER A 158 -17.45 17.44 4.46
C SER A 158 -17.20 18.94 4.53
N GLY A 159 -16.60 19.48 3.47
CA GLY A 159 -16.25 20.88 3.38
C GLY A 159 -15.99 21.35 1.97
N THR A 160 -15.82 22.66 1.83
CA THR A 160 -15.34 23.29 0.60
C THR A 160 -13.88 23.66 0.79
N PRO A 161 -12.93 23.14 -0.01
CA PRO A 161 -11.53 23.52 0.11
C PRO A 161 -11.37 25.02 -0.06
N THR A 162 -10.84 25.72 0.94
CA THR A 162 -10.46 27.13 0.81
C THR A 162 -9.00 27.23 0.39
N THR A 163 -8.77 27.57 -0.87
CA THR A 163 -7.43 27.88 -1.39
C THR A 163 -6.93 29.18 -0.74
N PRO A 164 -5.71 29.24 -0.19
CA PRO A 164 -5.18 30.50 0.34
C PRO A 164 -5.01 31.52 -0.79
N SER A 165 -5.55 32.72 -0.59
CA SER A 165 -5.36 33.85 -1.50
C SER A 165 -3.90 34.33 -1.46
N PRO A 166 -3.19 34.46 -2.60
CA PRO A 166 -1.81 34.93 -2.60
C PRO A 166 -1.74 36.45 -2.34
N SER A 167 -0.85 36.86 -1.45
CA SER A 167 -0.50 38.27 -1.21
C SER A 167 0.26 38.83 -2.43
N PRO A 168 0.12 40.13 -2.74
CA PRO A 168 0.46 40.67 -4.06
C PRO A 168 1.97 40.82 -4.22
N THR A 169 2.55 40.16 -5.23
CA THR A 169 3.82 40.59 -5.81
C THR A 169 3.62 40.94 -7.27
N THR A 170 4.27 42.05 -7.62
CA THR A 170 4.17 42.84 -8.84
C THR A 170 4.27 42.02 -10.13
N SER A 171 3.40 42.44 -11.06
CA SER A 171 3.15 41.91 -12.40
C SER A 171 4.40 41.45 -13.17
N THR A 172 4.40 40.18 -13.56
CA THR A 172 5.10 39.63 -14.72
C THR A 172 4.11 38.75 -15.51
N PRO A 173 4.23 38.64 -16.84
CA PRO A 173 3.14 38.20 -17.70
C PRO A 173 2.84 36.71 -17.54
N ASN A 174 1.53 36.41 -17.66
CA ASN A 174 0.83 35.14 -17.76
C ASN A 174 1.72 33.87 -17.87
N PRO A 175 1.58 32.86 -16.98
CA PRO A 175 2.27 31.60 -17.15
C PRO A 175 1.75 30.91 -18.41
N THR A 176 2.67 30.62 -19.32
CA THR A 176 2.46 29.64 -20.39
C THR A 176 2.01 28.33 -19.75
N PRO A 177 1.02 27.61 -20.29
CA PRO A 177 0.59 26.32 -19.76
C PRO A 177 1.82 25.44 -19.50
N THR A 178 1.96 24.96 -18.26
CA THR A 178 2.95 23.92 -17.96
C THR A 178 2.69 22.78 -18.94
N PRO A 179 3.68 22.39 -19.76
CA PRO A 179 3.49 21.33 -20.72
C PRO A 179 3.06 20.09 -19.94
N THR A 180 2.02 19.41 -20.45
CA THR A 180 1.82 17.99 -20.23
C THR A 180 3.19 17.32 -20.24
N PRO A 181 3.55 16.49 -19.23
CA PRO A 181 4.83 15.79 -19.25
C PRO A 181 4.96 15.13 -20.61
N THR A 182 5.89 15.64 -21.42
CA THR A 182 6.28 14.94 -22.64
C THR A 182 6.83 13.61 -22.12
N ALA A 183 6.26 12.49 -22.59
CA ALA A 183 6.77 11.16 -22.28
C ALA A 183 8.30 11.23 -22.41
N PRO A 184 9.07 10.92 -21.36
CA PRO A 184 10.51 11.10 -21.42
C PRO A 184 11.05 10.34 -22.63
N SER A 185 11.89 11.01 -23.42
CA SER A 185 12.63 10.33 -24.49
C SER A 185 13.62 9.37 -23.81
N GLY A 186 13.22 8.10 -23.67
CA GLY A 186 14.02 7.07 -23.01
C GLY A 186 13.16 6.03 -22.32
N LYS A 187 13.73 4.87 -22.02
CA LYS A 187 13.06 3.77 -21.32
C LYS A 187 12.68 4.20 -19.89
N TYR A 188 11.67 3.56 -19.30
CA TYR A 188 11.39 3.74 -17.87
C TYR A 188 12.46 3.05 -17.02
N ARG A 189 12.89 3.71 -15.93
CA ARG A 189 13.78 3.11 -14.94
C ARG A 189 12.95 2.23 -14.01
N ILE A 190 13.29 0.96 -13.90
CA ILE A 190 12.52 0.00 -13.12
C ILE A 190 13.39 -0.80 -12.15
N VAL A 191 12.84 -1.06 -10.97
CA VAL A 191 13.33 -2.01 -9.99
C VAL A 191 12.22 -3.04 -9.76
N ILE A 192 12.55 -4.32 -9.88
CA ILE A 192 11.69 -5.42 -9.47
C ILE A 192 12.12 -5.88 -8.08
N SER A 193 11.17 -6.03 -7.14
CA SER A 193 11.39 -6.69 -5.85
C SER A 193 10.46 -7.88 -5.75
N SER A 194 11.00 -9.08 -5.55
CA SER A 194 10.25 -10.34 -5.58
C SER A 194 10.74 -11.30 -4.51
N ASP A 195 9.82 -12.03 -3.89
CA ASP A 195 10.10 -13.18 -3.03
C ASP A 195 10.41 -14.45 -3.81
N PHE A 196 11.25 -14.26 -4.84
CA PHE A 196 11.56 -15.21 -5.88
C PHE A 196 12.00 -16.58 -5.34
N PRO A 197 11.23 -17.66 -5.59
CA PRO A 197 11.60 -19.01 -5.17
C PRO A 197 12.72 -19.59 -6.03
N THR A 198 13.14 -20.81 -5.70
CA THR A 198 13.91 -21.62 -6.65
C THR A 198 13.12 -21.84 -7.93
N LEU A 199 13.80 -22.09 -9.06
CA LEU A 199 13.16 -22.17 -10.39
C LEU A 199 12.12 -23.28 -10.53
N ASP A 200 12.15 -24.30 -9.66
CA ASP A 200 11.14 -25.34 -9.59
C ASP A 200 9.84 -24.87 -8.89
N GLY A 201 9.82 -23.64 -8.37
CA GLY A 201 8.72 -23.06 -7.61
C GLY A 201 8.54 -23.70 -6.24
N ALA A 202 9.51 -24.48 -5.75
CA ALA A 202 9.36 -25.19 -4.49
C ALA A 202 9.33 -24.22 -3.30
N ASN A 203 8.45 -24.50 -2.35
CA ASN A 203 8.32 -23.79 -1.08
C ASN A 203 7.91 -22.29 -1.17
N SER A 204 7.46 -21.80 -2.33
CA SER A 204 6.78 -20.49 -2.49
C SER A 204 5.72 -20.56 -3.61
N ASP A 205 5.15 -19.41 -4.03
CA ASP A 205 4.28 -19.35 -5.20
C ASP A 205 5.10 -19.43 -6.51
N PRO A 206 4.81 -20.36 -7.43
CA PRO A 206 5.50 -20.43 -8.72
C PRO A 206 5.25 -19.25 -9.66
N ASP A 207 4.27 -18.38 -9.37
CA ASP A 207 3.93 -17.27 -10.25
C ASP A 207 5.00 -16.18 -10.31
N ASP A 208 5.81 -15.96 -9.27
CA ASP A 208 7.02 -15.13 -9.35
C ASP A 208 7.98 -15.62 -10.46
N VAL A 209 8.13 -16.94 -10.61
CA VAL A 209 8.94 -17.54 -11.71
C VAL A 209 8.30 -17.25 -13.05
N GLN A 210 6.97 -17.38 -13.15
CA GLN A 210 6.24 -17.02 -14.37
C GLN A 210 6.44 -15.53 -14.73
N SER A 211 6.25 -14.63 -13.77
CA SER A 211 6.39 -13.18 -13.90
C SER A 211 7.82 -12.79 -14.27
N MET A 212 8.84 -13.39 -13.64
CA MET A 212 10.26 -13.12 -13.93
C MET A 212 10.67 -13.59 -15.31
N VAL A 213 10.24 -14.79 -15.74
CA VAL A 213 10.51 -15.29 -17.09
C VAL A 213 9.95 -14.32 -18.14
N ARG A 214 8.70 -13.87 -17.96
CA ARG A 214 8.13 -12.83 -18.83
C ARG A 214 8.94 -11.55 -18.75
N PHE A 215 9.22 -11.02 -17.56
CA PHE A 215 9.95 -9.77 -17.38
C PHE A 215 11.32 -9.78 -18.07
N LEU A 216 12.10 -10.87 -17.93
CA LEU A 216 13.41 -11.04 -18.55
C LEU A 216 13.34 -10.91 -20.08
N MET A 217 12.28 -11.45 -20.69
CA MET A 217 11.99 -11.32 -22.12
C MET A 217 11.55 -9.90 -22.55
N TYR A 218 11.28 -8.99 -21.62
CA TYR A 218 10.95 -7.58 -21.88
C TYR A 218 12.02 -6.61 -21.38
N THR A 219 13.17 -7.08 -20.92
CA THR A 219 14.22 -6.19 -20.35
C THR A 219 14.78 -5.18 -21.35
N ASN A 220 14.65 -5.39 -22.67
CA ASN A 220 14.95 -4.39 -23.68
C ASN A 220 14.03 -3.15 -23.61
N GLU A 221 12.87 -3.22 -22.97
CA GLU A 221 11.89 -2.12 -22.89
C GLU A 221 12.15 -1.20 -21.68
N PHE A 222 13.06 -1.58 -20.79
CA PHE A 222 13.32 -0.88 -19.53
C PHE A 222 14.80 -0.56 -19.31
N ASP A 223 15.07 0.46 -18.50
CA ASP A 223 16.35 0.60 -17.81
C ASP A 223 16.23 -0.13 -16.47
N VAL A 224 16.62 -1.41 -16.46
CA VAL A 224 16.58 -2.24 -15.25
C VAL A 224 17.65 -1.77 -14.28
N GLU A 225 17.26 -1.14 -13.18
CA GLU A 225 18.18 -0.61 -12.18
C GLU A 225 18.30 -1.50 -10.94
N GLY A 226 17.40 -2.47 -10.78
CA GLY A 226 17.44 -3.39 -9.65
C GLY A 226 16.58 -4.64 -9.85
N LEU A 227 17.14 -5.79 -9.46
CA LEU A 227 16.43 -7.03 -9.22
C LEU A 227 16.65 -7.43 -7.76
N ILE A 228 15.65 -7.21 -6.92
CA ILE A 228 15.75 -7.37 -5.48
C ILE A 228 15.10 -8.69 -5.08
N ALA A 229 15.83 -9.52 -4.36
CA ALA A 229 15.23 -10.61 -3.61
C ALA A 229 14.65 -10.06 -2.30
N SER A 230 13.33 -10.04 -2.17
CA SER A 230 12.60 -9.80 -0.92
C SER A 230 12.10 -11.12 -0.33
N ALA A 231 11.33 -11.10 0.76
CA ALA A 231 10.67 -12.27 1.30
C ALA A 231 9.14 -12.12 1.19
N ALA A 232 8.41 -13.21 1.05
CA ALA A 232 6.96 -13.27 1.15
C ALA A 232 6.45 -14.71 1.27
N THR A 233 5.13 -14.83 1.43
CA THR A 233 4.32 -16.05 1.44
C THR A 233 4.88 -17.21 2.27
N TYR A 234 5.30 -18.31 1.64
CA TYR A 234 5.52 -19.60 2.29
C TYR A 234 6.98 -19.83 2.68
N ALA A 235 7.92 -19.36 1.86
CA ALA A 235 9.35 -19.49 2.16
C ALA A 235 9.79 -18.45 3.19
N ASN A 236 9.25 -17.22 3.10
CA ASN A 236 9.67 -16.07 3.90
C ASN A 236 11.20 -15.88 3.93
N ILE A 237 11.83 -16.10 2.78
CA ILE A 237 13.27 -16.12 2.58
C ILE A 237 13.59 -15.26 1.37
N ALA A 238 14.50 -14.31 1.54
CA ALA A 238 15.11 -13.56 0.45
C ALA A 238 16.40 -14.27 0.03
N ARG A 239 16.49 -14.74 -1.20
CA ARG A 239 17.72 -15.35 -1.75
C ARG A 239 17.99 -14.87 -3.16
N LYS A 240 18.89 -13.89 -3.30
CA LYS A 240 19.25 -13.38 -4.62
C LYS A 240 19.85 -14.45 -5.54
N ALA A 241 20.44 -15.51 -4.99
CA ALA A 241 20.91 -16.67 -5.75
C ALA A 241 19.82 -17.29 -6.64
N ASN A 242 18.55 -17.23 -6.22
CA ASN A 242 17.44 -17.73 -7.02
C ASN A 242 17.20 -16.86 -8.26
N ILE A 243 17.22 -15.52 -8.11
CA ILE A 243 17.12 -14.58 -9.23
C ILE A 243 18.34 -14.75 -10.15
N LEU A 244 19.54 -14.91 -9.60
CA LEU A 244 20.75 -15.17 -10.39
C LEU A 244 20.61 -16.46 -11.23
N ALA A 245 19.98 -17.51 -10.69
CA ALA A 245 19.70 -18.72 -11.47
C ALA A 245 18.72 -18.48 -12.63
N ALA A 246 17.74 -17.57 -12.48
CA ALA A 246 16.89 -17.14 -13.61
C ALA A 246 17.72 -16.37 -14.65
N ILE A 247 18.65 -15.52 -14.22
CA ILE A 247 19.55 -14.80 -15.12
C ILE A 247 20.49 -15.77 -15.85
N ASP A 248 20.90 -16.88 -15.22
CA ASP A 248 21.67 -17.93 -15.91
C ASP A 248 20.88 -18.62 -17.03
N LYS A 249 19.54 -18.63 -16.96
CA LYS A 249 18.67 -19.07 -18.06
C LYS A 249 18.54 -18.00 -19.14
N TYR A 250 18.46 -16.73 -18.75
CA TYR A 250 18.49 -15.60 -19.67
C TYR A 250 19.81 -15.53 -20.47
N ASP A 251 20.96 -15.78 -19.83
CA ASP A 251 22.30 -15.85 -20.46
C ASP A 251 22.38 -16.88 -21.60
N GLN A 252 21.50 -17.88 -21.61
CA GLN A 252 21.48 -18.90 -22.67
C GLN A 252 20.68 -18.45 -23.91
N VAL A 253 19.97 -17.32 -23.84
CA VAL A 253 19.07 -16.84 -24.90
C VAL A 253 19.30 -15.37 -25.26
N ASP A 254 20.06 -14.62 -24.46
CA ASP A 254 20.25 -13.18 -24.58
C ASP A 254 20.88 -12.75 -25.93
N GLU A 255 21.75 -13.58 -26.52
CA GLU A 255 22.31 -13.35 -27.84
C GLU A 255 21.23 -13.40 -28.94
N ASN A 256 20.29 -14.35 -28.86
CA ASN A 256 19.15 -14.42 -29.79
C ASN A 256 18.24 -13.20 -29.59
N LEU A 257 17.90 -12.90 -28.33
CA LEU A 257 17.12 -11.70 -27.99
C LEU A 257 17.76 -10.42 -28.56
N ARG A 258 19.09 -10.27 -28.46
CA ARG A 258 19.83 -9.11 -29.00
C ARG A 258 19.86 -9.02 -30.53
N LYS A 259 19.66 -10.10 -31.27
CA LYS A 259 19.47 -10.03 -32.74
C LYS A 259 18.19 -9.31 -33.11
N HIS A 260 17.15 -9.47 -32.29
CA HIS A 260 15.86 -8.83 -32.50
C HIS A 260 15.83 -7.40 -31.96
N ASP A 261 16.50 -7.13 -30.84
CA ASP A 261 16.65 -5.79 -30.30
C ASP A 261 18.00 -5.62 -29.56
N PRO A 262 18.95 -4.80 -30.04
CA PRO A 262 20.23 -4.63 -29.38
C PRO A 262 20.14 -3.97 -27.99
N ALA A 263 18.96 -3.48 -27.59
CA ALA A 263 18.74 -2.81 -26.32
C ALA A 263 18.51 -3.76 -25.13
N TYR A 264 18.50 -5.09 -25.34
CA TYR A 264 18.52 -6.06 -24.24
C TYR A 264 19.82 -5.93 -23.42
N PRO A 265 19.73 -5.86 -22.07
CA PRO A 265 20.90 -5.78 -21.21
C PRO A 265 21.75 -7.04 -21.26
N SER A 266 23.04 -6.92 -20.95
CA SER A 266 23.86 -8.11 -20.78
C SER A 266 23.49 -8.85 -19.47
N PRO A 267 23.63 -10.18 -19.43
CA PRO A 267 23.49 -10.97 -18.21
C PRO A 267 24.42 -10.49 -17.11
N ALA A 268 25.66 -10.09 -17.45
CA ALA A 268 26.60 -9.51 -16.51
C ALA A 268 26.07 -8.22 -15.87
N TYR A 269 25.41 -7.36 -16.66
CA TYR A 269 24.74 -6.17 -16.14
C TYR A 269 23.60 -6.52 -15.20
N LEU A 270 22.69 -7.42 -15.59
CA LEU A 270 21.56 -7.84 -14.74
C LEU A 270 22.04 -8.40 -13.39
N ARG A 271 23.09 -9.23 -13.39
CA ARG A 271 23.70 -9.75 -12.14
C ARG A 271 24.28 -8.63 -11.28
N SER A 272 24.88 -7.60 -11.89
CA SER A 272 25.47 -6.46 -11.16
C SER A 272 24.43 -5.57 -10.46
N VAL A 273 23.18 -5.59 -10.94
CA VAL A 273 22.05 -4.88 -10.33
C VAL A 273 21.10 -5.83 -9.57
N THR A 274 21.57 -7.02 -9.19
CA THR A 274 20.79 -7.96 -8.39
C THR A 274 21.20 -7.90 -6.91
N PHE A 275 20.25 -7.60 -6.04
CA PHE A 275 20.52 -7.27 -4.62
C PHE A 275 19.76 -8.17 -3.64
N GLN A 276 20.40 -8.42 -2.50
CA GLN A 276 19.88 -9.25 -1.41
C GLN A 276 19.06 -8.41 -0.41
N GLY A 277 17.79 -8.73 -0.25
CA GLY A 277 16.95 -8.24 0.84
C GLY A 277 17.07 -9.08 2.11
N ARG A 278 16.15 -8.87 3.06
CA ARG A 278 16.13 -9.58 4.34
C ARG A 278 15.12 -10.72 4.33
N ASP A 279 15.44 -11.78 5.06
CA ASP A 279 14.52 -12.88 5.35
C ASP A 279 13.53 -12.48 6.46
N GLY A 280 12.44 -13.23 6.57
CA GLY A 280 11.59 -13.23 7.76
C GLY A 280 10.71 -11.99 7.95
N THR A 281 10.58 -11.15 6.91
CA THR A 281 9.86 -9.88 6.91
C THR A 281 8.37 -10.05 6.62
N TRP A 282 7.96 -11.14 5.99
CA TRP A 282 6.55 -11.34 5.62
C TRP A 282 5.61 -11.51 6.82
N GLY A 283 4.42 -10.90 6.73
CA GLY A 283 3.39 -10.97 7.77
C GLY A 283 3.82 -10.36 9.12
N LYS A 284 4.90 -9.59 9.14
CA LYS A 284 5.40 -8.90 10.34
C LYS A 284 4.93 -7.46 10.34
N SER A 285 4.75 -6.93 11.55
CA SER A 285 4.48 -5.50 11.73
C SER A 285 5.62 -4.63 11.24
N THR A 286 5.30 -3.41 10.86
CA THR A 286 6.25 -2.36 10.48
C THR A 286 7.40 -2.23 11.48
N ALA A 287 7.11 -2.27 12.78
CA ALA A 287 8.11 -2.18 13.86
C ALA A 287 9.12 -3.33 13.87
N ASN A 288 8.84 -4.46 13.20
CA ASN A 288 9.75 -5.59 13.01
C ASN A 288 10.50 -5.51 11.67
N ASN A 289 9.87 -4.93 10.65
CA ASN A 289 10.43 -4.87 9.30
C ASN A 289 11.39 -3.71 9.07
N ILE A 290 11.09 -2.52 9.62
CA ILE A 290 11.90 -1.31 9.39
C ILE A 290 12.43 -0.71 10.69
N GLY A 291 13.52 0.06 10.62
CA GLY A 291 14.16 0.71 11.78
C GLY A 291 15.69 0.66 11.79
N ALA A 292 16.26 1.05 12.93
CA ALA A 292 17.71 0.96 13.15
C ALA A 292 18.19 -0.50 13.10
N GLY A 293 19.34 -0.75 12.45
CA GLY A 293 19.94 -2.08 12.34
C GLY A 293 19.23 -3.04 11.37
N LYS A 294 18.34 -2.52 10.52
CA LYS A 294 17.50 -3.30 9.60
C LYS A 294 17.78 -3.07 8.12
N ASP A 295 18.87 -2.36 7.84
CA ASP A 295 19.39 -2.17 6.49
C ASP A 295 19.76 -3.51 5.84
N SER A 296 19.71 -3.53 4.52
CA SER A 296 20.09 -4.66 3.67
C SER A 296 20.87 -4.16 2.46
N GLU A 297 21.49 -5.09 1.71
CA GLU A 297 22.11 -4.74 0.42
C GLU A 297 21.07 -4.07 -0.50
N ALA A 298 19.84 -4.60 -0.51
CA ALA A 298 18.73 -4.06 -1.29
C ALA A 298 18.30 -2.65 -0.84
N SER A 299 18.09 -2.40 0.47
CA SER A 299 17.66 -1.07 0.94
C SER A 299 18.72 -0.01 0.64
N ASP A 300 20.01 -0.34 0.78
CA ASP A 300 21.10 0.56 0.42
C ASP A 300 21.21 0.77 -1.09
N ALA A 301 20.95 -0.27 -1.89
CA ALA A 301 20.89 -0.16 -3.35
C ALA A 301 19.75 0.75 -3.81
N ILE A 302 18.55 0.62 -3.22
CA ILE A 302 17.40 1.49 -3.51
C ILE A 302 17.77 2.96 -3.28
N ILE A 303 18.46 3.27 -2.17
CA ILE A 303 18.90 4.63 -1.89
C ILE A 303 19.83 5.15 -3.01
N ARG A 304 20.84 4.35 -3.40
CA ARG A 304 21.77 4.71 -4.49
C ARG A 304 21.07 4.89 -5.84
N ILE A 305 20.14 4.00 -6.16
CA ILE A 305 19.34 4.03 -7.40
C ILE A 305 18.52 5.31 -7.47
N VAL A 306 17.79 5.64 -6.40
CA VAL A 306 16.99 6.86 -6.36
C VAL A 306 17.89 8.09 -6.41
N ASP A 307 19.03 8.09 -5.72
CA ASP A 307 19.97 9.22 -5.68
C ASP A 307 20.74 9.48 -6.96
N LYS A 308 20.78 8.52 -7.89
CA LYS A 308 21.43 8.68 -9.21
C LYS A 308 20.99 10.02 -9.83
N PRO A 309 21.93 10.81 -10.41
CA PRO A 309 21.63 12.10 -11.02
C PRO A 309 20.95 11.93 -12.38
N ASP A 310 19.84 11.21 -12.39
CA ASP A 310 18.95 11.00 -13.51
C ASP A 310 17.60 11.65 -13.15
N PRO A 311 17.09 12.60 -13.95
CA PRO A 311 15.87 13.33 -13.63
C PRO A 311 14.60 12.45 -13.73
N ARG A 312 14.68 11.26 -14.35
CA ARG A 312 13.54 10.39 -14.52
C ARG A 312 13.12 9.72 -13.19
N PRO A 313 11.81 9.44 -13.02
CA PRO A 313 11.32 8.52 -12.01
C PRO A 313 12.10 7.22 -11.91
N VAL A 314 12.05 6.58 -10.74
CA VAL A 314 12.27 5.14 -10.61
C VAL A 314 10.96 4.47 -10.21
N TRP A 315 10.58 3.46 -10.99
CA TRP A 315 9.43 2.61 -10.73
C TRP A 315 9.86 1.37 -9.95
N PHE A 316 9.18 1.10 -8.85
CA PHE A 316 9.37 -0.08 -8.01
C PHE A 316 8.16 -0.99 -8.19
N SER A 317 8.32 -2.09 -8.92
CA SER A 317 7.32 -3.14 -8.99
C SER A 317 7.60 -4.15 -7.88
N ILE A 318 6.70 -4.24 -6.91
CA ILE A 318 6.89 -5.03 -5.68
C ILE A 318 5.94 -6.22 -5.71
N TRP A 319 6.52 -7.40 -5.84
CA TRP A 319 5.87 -8.71 -6.02
C TRP A 319 5.83 -9.51 -4.71
N GLY A 320 6.63 -9.12 -3.71
CA GLY A 320 6.66 -9.70 -2.36
C GLY A 320 6.44 -8.66 -1.26
N ASP A 321 7.19 -8.74 -0.16
CA ASP A 321 7.17 -7.70 0.88
C ASP A 321 7.63 -6.32 0.37
N ASN A 322 7.11 -5.28 1.02
CA ASN A 322 7.43 -3.87 0.76
C ASN A 322 8.58 -3.35 1.67
N SER A 323 9.13 -4.20 2.53
CA SER A 323 10.02 -3.82 3.62
C SER A 323 11.35 -3.24 3.14
N GLN A 324 11.87 -3.69 1.99
CA GLN A 324 13.13 -3.18 1.45
C GLN A 324 13.01 -1.71 1.02
N VAL A 325 11.90 -1.38 0.35
CA VAL A 325 11.56 -0.02 -0.06
C VAL A 325 11.23 0.84 1.15
N ALA A 326 10.41 0.33 2.08
CA ALA A 326 10.07 1.04 3.30
C ALA A 326 11.31 1.32 4.19
N GLN A 327 12.25 0.37 4.30
CA GLN A 327 13.50 0.56 5.04
C GLN A 327 14.37 1.64 4.39
N ALA A 328 14.47 1.66 3.06
CA ALA A 328 15.20 2.71 2.35
C ALA A 328 14.60 4.10 2.65
N ILE A 329 13.28 4.24 2.57
CA ILE A 329 12.57 5.48 2.90
C ILE A 329 12.79 5.85 4.37
N TRP A 330 12.66 4.90 5.30
CA TRP A 330 12.90 5.10 6.73
C TRP A 330 14.31 5.63 7.00
N LYS A 331 15.34 5.01 6.40
CA LYS A 331 16.72 5.44 6.58
C LYS A 331 16.94 6.85 6.07
N VAL A 332 16.44 7.19 4.88
CA VAL A 332 16.58 8.55 4.31
C VAL A 332 15.85 9.57 5.18
N GLN A 333 14.64 9.27 5.64
CA GLN A 333 13.86 10.14 6.54
C GLN A 333 14.63 10.45 7.84
N ASN A 334 15.35 9.47 8.39
CA ASN A 334 16.05 9.59 9.67
C ASN A 334 17.50 10.11 9.56
N THR A 335 18.07 10.20 8.35
CA THR A 335 19.48 10.56 8.15
C THR A 335 19.70 11.81 7.30
N ARG A 336 18.66 12.31 6.62
CA ARG A 336 18.77 13.48 5.74
C ARG A 336 17.89 14.64 6.21
N SER A 337 18.15 15.81 5.64
CA SER A 337 17.27 16.98 5.80
C SER A 337 15.89 16.69 5.21
N SER A 338 14.84 17.37 5.71
CA SER A 338 13.49 17.25 5.14
C SER A 338 13.44 17.63 3.66
N ALA A 339 14.26 18.59 3.23
CA ALA A 339 14.35 19.01 1.83
C ALA A 339 14.91 17.88 0.94
N ASP A 340 15.96 17.20 1.39
CA ASP A 340 16.56 16.09 0.63
C ASP A 340 15.70 14.83 0.67
N PHE A 341 15.02 14.58 1.80
CA PHE A 341 14.01 13.53 1.90
C PHE A 341 12.86 13.76 0.91
N ASN A 342 12.33 14.98 0.83
CA ASN A 342 11.25 15.31 -0.11
C ASN A 342 11.69 15.11 -1.58
N LYS A 343 12.92 15.48 -1.94
CA LYS A 343 13.49 15.20 -3.26
C LYS A 343 13.65 13.71 -3.53
N PHE A 344 13.96 12.92 -2.51
CA PHE A 344 14.12 11.48 -2.61
C PHE A 344 12.78 10.81 -2.92
N ILE A 345 11.75 11.03 -2.09
CA ILE A 345 10.43 10.41 -2.30
C ILE A 345 9.73 10.88 -3.57
N ALA A 346 9.96 12.12 -4.02
CA ALA A 346 9.40 12.64 -5.26
C ALA A 346 9.93 11.92 -6.53
N LYS A 347 11.04 11.19 -6.43
CA LYS A 347 11.58 10.37 -7.52
C LYS A 347 11.00 8.96 -7.56
N MET A 348 10.32 8.50 -6.50
CA MET A 348 9.86 7.11 -6.38
C MET A 348 8.42 6.94 -6.84
N ARG A 349 8.17 5.91 -7.66
CA ARG A 349 6.83 5.42 -8.05
C ARG A 349 6.73 3.97 -7.63
N ILE A 350 5.76 3.61 -6.80
CA ILE A 350 5.61 2.25 -6.29
C ILE A 350 4.38 1.61 -6.93
N PHE A 351 4.52 0.38 -7.42
CA PHE A 351 3.43 -0.49 -7.83
C PHE A 351 3.52 -1.76 -6.98
N ALA A 352 2.69 -1.83 -5.94
CA ALA A 352 2.64 -2.93 -4.99
C ALA A 352 1.53 -3.92 -5.34
N ILE A 353 1.87 -5.20 -5.38
CA ILE A 353 0.95 -6.32 -5.65
C ILE A 353 0.54 -6.95 -4.33
N ALA A 354 -0.77 -7.07 -4.13
CA ALA A 354 -1.41 -7.56 -2.91
C ALA A 354 -1.03 -6.76 -1.64
N HIS A 355 -1.63 -7.13 -0.51
CA HIS A 355 -1.15 -6.72 0.81
C HIS A 355 -0.35 -7.88 1.41
N GLN A 356 0.97 -7.73 1.44
CA GLN A 356 1.89 -8.80 1.84
C GLN A 356 2.55 -8.55 3.21
N ASP A 357 2.62 -7.29 3.64
CA ASP A 357 3.04 -6.90 4.98
C ASP A 357 2.62 -5.45 5.29
N ASP A 358 2.68 -5.06 6.56
CA ASP A 358 2.19 -3.76 7.05
C ASP A 358 3.01 -2.55 6.55
N THR A 359 4.16 -2.75 5.91
CA THR A 359 4.99 -1.63 5.46
C THR A 359 4.39 -0.87 4.28
N ILE A 360 3.49 -1.48 3.48
CA ILE A 360 2.71 -0.73 2.48
C ILE A 360 1.77 0.28 3.15
N ASP A 361 1.10 -0.12 4.23
CA ASP A 361 0.21 0.75 4.98
C ASP A 361 1.02 1.85 5.68
N TRP A 362 2.18 1.50 6.26
CA TRP A 362 3.07 2.50 6.83
C TRP A 362 3.50 3.54 5.80
N MET A 363 3.90 3.13 4.59
CA MET A 363 4.28 4.08 3.53
C MET A 363 3.09 4.96 3.13
N LYS A 364 1.90 4.38 2.93
CA LYS A 364 0.70 5.13 2.55
C LYS A 364 0.31 6.16 3.61
N GLN A 365 0.35 5.76 4.89
CA GLN A 365 -0.03 6.59 6.03
C GLN A 365 0.96 7.73 6.30
N ASN A 366 2.27 7.48 6.14
CA ASN A 366 3.30 8.44 6.51
C ASN A 366 3.69 9.39 5.36
N PHE A 367 3.46 8.98 4.10
CA PHE A 367 3.91 9.72 2.93
C PHE A 367 2.77 9.92 1.91
N PRO A 368 1.76 10.74 2.20
CA PRO A 368 0.63 10.97 1.29
C PRO A 368 1.02 11.59 -0.06
N SER A 369 2.23 12.11 -0.21
CA SER A 369 2.77 12.62 -1.49
C SER A 369 3.52 11.57 -2.32
N LEU A 370 3.89 10.43 -1.74
CA LEU A 370 4.58 9.34 -2.44
C LEU A 370 3.63 8.71 -3.47
N PHE A 371 4.10 8.49 -4.69
CA PHE A 371 3.31 7.84 -5.73
C PHE A 371 3.20 6.34 -5.44
N ILE A 372 2.01 5.83 -5.12
CA ILE A 372 1.78 4.40 -4.85
C ILE A 372 0.55 3.91 -5.60
N ILE A 373 0.69 2.93 -6.47
CA ILE A 373 -0.40 2.07 -6.95
C ILE A 373 -0.40 0.82 -6.08
N HIS A 374 -1.47 0.62 -5.31
CA HIS A 374 -1.67 -0.59 -4.52
C HIS A 374 -2.75 -1.45 -5.17
N SER A 375 -2.31 -2.47 -5.90
CA SER A 375 -3.15 -3.44 -6.57
C SER A 375 -3.48 -4.58 -5.61
N ASN A 376 -4.51 -4.40 -4.78
CA ASN A 376 -4.85 -5.39 -3.76
C ASN A 376 -5.70 -6.54 -4.30
N ASN A 377 -6.47 -6.31 -5.37
CA ASN A 377 -7.30 -7.32 -6.03
C ASN A 377 -7.30 -7.20 -7.55
N THR A 378 -6.98 -6.02 -8.10
CA THR A 378 -7.00 -5.79 -9.55
C THR A 378 -6.08 -6.75 -10.30
N TYR A 379 -4.96 -7.14 -9.69
CA TYR A 379 -3.98 -8.07 -10.26
C TYR A 379 -4.55 -9.46 -10.61
N PHE A 380 -5.65 -9.90 -9.95
CA PHE A 380 -6.32 -11.16 -10.28
C PHE A 380 -6.81 -11.22 -11.74
N GLY A 381 -6.92 -10.08 -12.42
CA GLY A 381 -7.22 -10.04 -13.86
C GLY A 381 -6.17 -10.73 -14.75
N MET A 382 -4.95 -10.91 -14.24
CA MET A 382 -3.90 -11.66 -14.95
C MET A 382 -4.19 -13.17 -14.98
N PHE A 383 -4.86 -13.69 -13.95
CA PHE A 383 -5.04 -15.13 -13.75
C PHE A 383 -5.87 -15.74 -14.88
N CYS A 384 -5.46 -16.93 -15.33
CA CYS A 384 -6.18 -17.69 -16.35
C CYS A 384 -7.44 -18.39 -15.83
N ASN A 385 -8.27 -17.67 -15.08
CA ASN A 385 -9.55 -18.15 -14.52
C ASN A 385 -10.72 -17.21 -14.86
N SER A 386 -10.46 -16.12 -15.57
CA SER A 386 -11.44 -15.13 -16.02
C SER A 386 -11.06 -14.61 -17.42
N GLY A 387 -11.96 -13.93 -18.13
CA GLY A 387 -11.70 -13.48 -19.51
C GLY A 387 -11.53 -14.64 -20.50
N ASP A 388 -10.80 -14.40 -21.59
CA ASP A 388 -10.49 -15.47 -22.56
C ASP A 388 -9.41 -16.41 -22.00
N THR A 389 -9.80 -17.59 -21.58
CA THR A 389 -8.91 -18.62 -21.01
C THR A 389 -8.26 -19.50 -22.08
N SER A 390 -8.68 -19.41 -23.35
CA SER A 390 -8.12 -20.22 -24.45
C SER A 390 -6.66 -19.86 -24.76
N ILE A 391 -6.25 -18.62 -24.43
CA ILE A 391 -4.93 -18.04 -24.71
C ILE A 391 -4.03 -17.87 -23.48
N CYS A 392 -4.33 -18.60 -22.39
CA CYS A 392 -3.51 -18.58 -21.18
C CYS A 392 -3.48 -19.90 -20.41
N ASN A 393 -4.25 -20.90 -20.85
CA ASN A 393 -4.23 -22.24 -20.25
C ASN A 393 -2.90 -22.95 -20.56
N LEU A 394 -2.68 -24.11 -19.94
CA LEU A 394 -1.44 -24.87 -20.10
C LEU A 394 -1.14 -25.27 -21.55
N SER A 395 -2.15 -25.63 -22.35
CA SER A 395 -1.94 -25.96 -23.78
C SER A 395 -1.38 -24.77 -24.54
N TRP A 396 -1.92 -23.56 -24.30
CA TRP A 396 -1.39 -22.34 -24.88
C TRP A 396 0.03 -22.04 -24.39
N LEU A 397 0.30 -22.15 -23.09
CA LEU A 397 1.64 -21.95 -22.54
C LEU A 397 2.66 -22.93 -23.12
N ASP A 398 2.31 -24.20 -23.19
CA ASP A 398 3.18 -25.24 -23.73
C ASP A 398 3.51 -24.96 -25.20
N ALA A 399 2.52 -24.58 -26.00
CA ALA A 399 2.73 -24.27 -27.41
C ALA A 399 3.49 -22.96 -27.66
N ASN A 400 3.26 -21.92 -26.86
CA ASN A 400 3.70 -20.56 -27.19
C ASN A 400 4.85 -20.04 -26.33
N ILE A 401 5.10 -20.63 -25.15
CA ILE A 401 6.07 -20.09 -24.17
C ILE A 401 7.08 -21.15 -23.74
N ARG A 402 6.66 -22.40 -23.50
CA ARG A 402 7.50 -23.41 -22.87
C ARG A 402 8.20 -24.32 -23.87
N ASN A 403 7.47 -25.00 -24.74
CA ASN A 403 8.05 -26.03 -25.61
C ASN A 403 8.65 -25.39 -26.85
N ASN A 404 9.92 -25.70 -27.13
CA ASN A 404 10.67 -25.20 -28.29
C ASN A 404 10.95 -23.68 -28.29
N HIS A 405 10.86 -23.01 -27.13
CA HIS A 405 11.12 -21.57 -26.95
C HIS A 405 12.34 -21.28 -26.07
N GLY A 406 13.35 -22.16 -26.15
CA GLY A 406 14.63 -22.01 -25.48
C GLY A 406 14.64 -22.29 -23.97
N PRO A 407 15.82 -22.27 -23.32
CA PRO A 407 15.97 -22.59 -21.90
C PRO A 407 15.22 -21.65 -20.95
N LEU A 408 15.07 -20.38 -21.31
CA LEU A 408 14.31 -19.42 -20.52
C LEU A 408 12.80 -19.73 -20.55
N GLY A 409 12.24 -19.97 -21.74
CA GLY A 409 10.83 -20.40 -21.90
C GLY A 409 10.52 -21.70 -21.17
N ALA A 410 11.40 -22.71 -21.27
CA ALA A 410 11.25 -23.99 -20.58
C ALA A 410 11.23 -23.88 -19.04
N THR A 411 11.74 -22.78 -18.48
CA THR A 411 11.76 -22.51 -17.03
C THR A 411 10.39 -22.06 -16.51
N TYR A 412 9.52 -21.51 -17.37
CA TYR A 412 8.21 -21.00 -16.97
C TYR A 412 7.31 -22.11 -16.38
N PRO A 413 6.88 -22.10 -15.11
CA PRO A 413 6.11 -23.21 -14.53
C PRO A 413 4.74 -23.43 -15.19
N PRO A 414 4.24 -24.69 -15.28
CA PRO A 414 2.97 -25.00 -15.93
C PRO A 414 1.71 -24.53 -15.16
N LYS A 415 1.88 -24.13 -13.89
CA LYS A 415 0.81 -23.67 -12.99
C LYS A 415 1.41 -22.76 -11.90
N GLY A 416 0.61 -21.85 -11.36
CA GLY A 416 0.88 -21.17 -10.08
C GLY A 416 0.25 -21.91 -8.90
N CYS A 417 0.10 -21.25 -7.74
CA CYS A 417 -0.61 -21.81 -6.58
C CYS A 417 -2.03 -22.27 -6.89
N CYS A 418 -2.70 -21.51 -7.77
CA CYS A 418 -4.15 -21.42 -7.75
C CYS A 418 -4.78 -21.66 -9.12
N VAL A 419 -4.01 -21.49 -10.20
CA VAL A 419 -4.46 -21.75 -11.57
C VAL A 419 -3.44 -22.56 -12.36
N THR A 420 -3.94 -23.47 -13.21
CA THR A 420 -3.13 -24.15 -14.23
C THR A 420 -3.11 -23.30 -15.50
N GLY A 421 -1.93 -23.01 -16.03
CA GLY A 421 -1.76 -21.93 -16.99
C GLY A 421 -1.06 -20.71 -16.38
N VAL A 422 -1.31 -19.55 -16.98
CA VAL A 422 -0.80 -18.25 -16.53
C VAL A 422 -1.49 -17.85 -15.22
N GLN A 423 -0.71 -17.69 -14.15
CA GLN A 423 -1.13 -16.98 -12.94
C GLN A 423 -0.54 -15.57 -12.98
N GLU A 424 0.80 -15.46 -12.95
CA GLU A 424 1.57 -14.23 -13.07
C GLU A 424 0.98 -13.03 -12.30
N GLY A 425 0.66 -13.21 -11.01
CA GLY A 425 0.01 -12.16 -10.23
C GLY A 425 0.75 -10.82 -10.23
N ASP A 426 2.05 -10.85 -10.46
CA ASP A 426 2.92 -9.69 -10.32
C ASP A 426 3.27 -8.98 -11.62
N SER A 427 3.09 -9.67 -12.76
CA SER A 427 3.28 -9.11 -14.09
C SER A 427 2.54 -7.78 -14.33
N PRO A 428 1.32 -7.53 -13.80
CA PRO A 428 0.67 -6.23 -13.91
C PRO A 428 1.56 -5.03 -13.54
N GLY A 429 2.48 -5.18 -12.58
CA GLY A 429 3.32 -4.09 -12.11
C GLY A 429 4.28 -3.56 -13.19
N PHE A 430 4.90 -4.41 -14.00
CA PHE A 430 5.71 -3.96 -15.13
C PHE A 430 4.91 -3.83 -16.44
N LEU A 431 3.81 -4.58 -16.60
CA LEU A 431 2.92 -4.44 -17.76
C LEU A 431 2.26 -3.06 -17.82
N HIS A 432 2.02 -2.41 -16.68
CA HIS A 432 1.59 -1.00 -16.60
C HIS A 432 2.51 -0.04 -17.37
N LEU A 433 3.82 -0.25 -17.29
CA LEU A 433 4.83 0.55 -18.00
C LEU A 433 5.04 0.07 -19.43
N LEU A 434 4.90 -1.23 -19.67
CA LEU A 434 4.99 -1.77 -21.03
C LEU A 434 3.88 -1.19 -21.92
N SER A 435 2.64 -1.10 -21.44
CA SER A 435 1.56 -0.45 -22.19
C SER A 435 1.80 1.05 -22.38
N ALA A 436 2.48 1.70 -21.43
CA ALA A 436 2.90 3.09 -21.58
C ALA A 436 3.97 3.28 -22.66
N ASN A 437 4.95 2.37 -22.79
CA ASN A 437 5.90 2.36 -23.91
C ASN A 437 5.18 2.22 -25.26
N ARG A 438 4.05 1.52 -25.27
CA ARG A 438 3.16 1.40 -26.45
C ARG A 438 2.18 2.57 -26.60
N ARG A 439 2.30 3.62 -25.78
CA ARG A 439 1.48 4.83 -25.78
C ARG A 439 -0.01 4.57 -25.53
N LEU A 440 -0.33 3.49 -24.82
CA LEU A 440 -1.71 3.14 -24.47
C LEU A 440 -2.20 3.89 -23.23
N ASN A 441 -1.29 4.28 -22.33
CA ASN A 441 -1.58 5.03 -21.12
C ASN A 441 -0.44 5.99 -20.76
N ASN A 442 -0.76 7.02 -19.98
CA ASN A 442 0.21 7.73 -19.17
C ASN A 442 0.42 6.96 -17.85
N PRO A 443 1.64 6.50 -17.53
CA PRO A 443 1.83 5.71 -16.31
C PRO A 443 1.70 6.58 -15.04
N GLU A 444 1.90 7.89 -15.13
CA GLU A 444 1.67 8.82 -14.01
C GLU A 444 0.17 9.14 -13.80
N ASP A 445 -0.73 8.59 -14.63
CA ASP A 445 -2.19 8.66 -14.44
C ASP A 445 -2.81 7.25 -14.41
N PRO A 446 -2.77 6.55 -13.25
CA PRO A 446 -3.33 5.22 -13.08
C PRO A 446 -4.85 5.12 -13.26
N THR A 447 -5.55 6.25 -13.45
CA THR A 447 -6.99 6.23 -13.79
C THR A 447 -7.25 5.83 -15.24
N GLN A 448 -6.22 5.81 -16.08
CA GLN A 448 -6.31 5.35 -17.45
C GLN A 448 -6.22 3.82 -17.52
N PRO A 449 -6.96 3.16 -18.42
CA PRO A 449 -6.77 1.74 -18.69
C PRO A 449 -5.35 1.44 -19.15
N SER A 450 -4.73 0.43 -18.56
CA SER A 450 -3.39 -0.04 -18.91
C SER A 450 -3.33 -1.56 -18.89
N TRP A 451 -2.26 -2.18 -19.42
CA TRP A 451 -2.08 -3.62 -19.28
C TRP A 451 -1.84 -4.04 -17.82
N GLY A 452 -1.45 -3.10 -16.95
CA GLY A 452 -1.36 -3.31 -15.51
C GLY A 452 -2.67 -3.05 -14.75
N GLY A 453 -3.76 -2.67 -15.43
CA GLY A 453 -5.06 -2.41 -14.83
C GLY A 453 -5.46 -0.93 -14.83
N GLN A 454 -6.58 -0.65 -14.20
CA GLN A 454 -7.13 0.69 -14.02
C GLN A 454 -7.47 0.91 -12.54
N TYR A 455 -7.01 2.01 -11.99
CA TYR A 455 -7.08 2.31 -10.57
C TYR A 455 -7.84 3.60 -10.31
N ARG A 456 -8.22 3.82 -9.05
CA ARG A 456 -8.82 5.08 -8.61
C ARG A 456 -7.90 5.73 -7.59
N ARG A 457 -7.87 7.07 -7.59
CA ARG A 457 -7.12 7.83 -6.59
C ARG A 457 -7.70 7.58 -5.19
N ASP A 458 -6.81 7.48 -4.20
CA ASP A 458 -7.13 7.27 -2.79
C ASP A 458 -7.26 8.62 -2.07
N GLY A 459 -8.46 9.20 -2.10
CA GLY A 459 -8.75 10.50 -1.51
C GLY A 459 -7.91 11.64 -2.11
N SER A 460 -7.30 12.46 -1.25
CA SER A 460 -6.40 13.56 -1.64
C SER A 460 -4.93 13.13 -1.76
N THR A 461 -4.61 11.88 -1.45
CA THR A 461 -3.24 11.37 -1.49
C THR A 461 -2.76 11.15 -2.92
N ASN A 462 -1.45 10.99 -3.10
CA ASN A 462 -0.82 10.51 -4.32
C ASN A 462 -0.78 8.97 -4.37
N HIS A 463 -1.78 8.32 -3.78
CA HIS A 463 -1.95 6.87 -3.84
C HIS A 463 -3.13 6.53 -4.75
N TRP A 464 -3.09 5.33 -5.30
CA TRP A 464 -4.13 4.73 -6.09
C TRP A 464 -4.38 3.32 -5.56
N VAL A 465 -5.65 2.96 -5.49
CA VAL A 465 -6.13 1.67 -5.00
C VAL A 465 -7.03 1.02 -6.05
N ASP A 466 -7.41 -0.23 -5.82
CA ASP A 466 -8.32 -0.97 -6.70
C ASP A 466 -9.51 -0.11 -7.17
N GLY A 467 -9.66 -0.04 -8.49
CA GLY A 467 -10.73 0.65 -9.19
C GLY A 467 -11.79 -0.32 -9.71
N PRO A 468 -12.07 -0.37 -11.02
CA PRO A 468 -13.07 -1.28 -11.59
C PRO A 468 -12.73 -2.79 -11.50
N GLY A 469 -11.52 -3.15 -11.05
CA GLY A 469 -11.11 -4.52 -10.77
C GLY A 469 -10.45 -5.25 -11.94
N GLY A 470 -10.25 -6.57 -11.80
CA GLY A 470 -9.39 -7.36 -12.69
C GLY A 470 -9.83 -7.47 -14.15
N GLY A 471 -11.11 -7.21 -14.45
CA GLY A 471 -11.59 -7.10 -15.84
C GLY A 471 -10.82 -6.05 -16.66
N THR A 472 -10.25 -5.05 -15.98
CA THR A 472 -9.46 -3.99 -16.60
C THR A 472 -8.10 -4.45 -17.12
N ILE A 473 -7.58 -5.58 -16.61
CA ILE A 473 -6.38 -6.26 -17.12
C ILE A 473 -6.77 -7.29 -18.17
N SER A 474 -7.72 -8.18 -17.85
CA SER A 474 -8.03 -9.33 -18.72
C SER A 474 -8.57 -8.94 -20.10
N GLN A 475 -9.17 -7.75 -20.25
CA GLN A 475 -9.54 -7.19 -21.55
C GLN A 475 -8.36 -7.04 -22.53
N TRP A 476 -7.13 -6.84 -22.01
CA TRP A 476 -5.92 -6.66 -22.82
C TRP A 476 -5.19 -7.97 -23.14
N ARG A 477 -5.71 -9.11 -22.66
CA ARG A 477 -5.01 -10.39 -22.70
C ARG A 477 -4.56 -10.81 -24.09
N SER A 478 -5.41 -10.64 -25.09
CA SER A 478 -5.04 -10.94 -26.48
C SER A 478 -3.76 -10.21 -26.91
N GLN A 479 -3.59 -8.95 -26.50
CA GLN A 479 -2.44 -8.13 -26.88
C GLN A 479 -1.18 -8.55 -26.13
N PHE A 480 -1.23 -8.63 -24.81
CA PHE A 480 -0.03 -8.96 -24.04
C PHE A 480 0.39 -10.43 -24.18
N GLN A 481 -0.54 -11.35 -24.49
CA GLN A 481 -0.22 -12.74 -24.79
C GLN A 481 0.37 -12.91 -26.18
N SER A 482 -0.15 -12.21 -27.19
CA SER A 482 0.48 -12.20 -28.53
C SER A 482 1.89 -11.62 -28.47
N SER A 483 2.07 -10.51 -27.74
CA SER A 483 3.40 -9.94 -27.52
C SER A 483 4.31 -10.90 -26.76
N PHE A 484 3.81 -11.65 -25.76
CA PHE A 484 4.63 -12.61 -25.01
C PHE A 484 5.06 -13.80 -25.86
N ALA A 485 4.15 -14.39 -26.65
CA ALA A 485 4.49 -15.46 -27.60
C ALA A 485 5.56 -15.00 -28.60
N GLN A 486 5.47 -13.78 -29.12
CA GLN A 486 6.50 -13.23 -30.00
C GLN A 486 7.87 -13.14 -29.31
N ARG A 487 7.92 -12.69 -28.05
CA ARG A 487 9.19 -12.65 -27.29
C ARG A 487 9.70 -14.05 -26.97
N ALA A 488 8.82 -15.03 -26.81
CA ALA A 488 9.19 -16.42 -26.62
C ALA A 488 9.91 -16.97 -27.86
N ASP A 489 9.41 -16.68 -29.07
CA ASP A 489 10.05 -17.04 -30.34
C ASP A 489 11.48 -16.45 -30.46
N TRP A 490 11.70 -15.22 -29.97
CA TRP A 490 13.02 -14.57 -30.02
C TRP A 490 14.08 -15.28 -29.18
N ASN A 491 13.71 -16.18 -28.26
CA ASN A 491 14.69 -16.97 -27.51
C ASN A 491 15.42 -18.00 -28.39
N VAL A 492 14.88 -18.34 -29.57
CA VAL A 492 15.40 -19.41 -30.44
C VAL A 492 15.85 -18.96 -31.82
N SER A 493 15.67 -17.68 -32.19
CA SER A 493 16.09 -17.14 -33.50
C SER A 493 16.98 -15.92 -33.40
#